data_AF-A0A2U8VQ33-F1
#
_entry.id   AF-A0A2U8VQ33-F1
#
_cell.length_a   1.000
_cell.length_b   1.000
_cell.length_c   1.000
_cell.angle_alpha   90.00
_cell.angle_beta   90.00
_cell.angle_gamma   90.00
#
_symmetry.space_group_name_H-M   'P 1'
#
loop_
_entity.id
_entity.type
_entity.pdbx_description
1 polymer ?
#
loop_
_entity_poly.entity_id
_entity_poly.type
_entity_poly.pdbx_seq_one_letter_code
_entity_poly.pdbx_strand_id
1 'polypeptide(L)' 'MDVAPTNTAVLVLPLVEAERLSEGMADLLCWVGGFRAACPEDLDRHPMGVEETRDLRIALKRAIARARGDFPPEEEMPF' A
#
# COMPACT_ATOMS: atom_id res chain seq x y z
N MET A 1 24.77 4.48 2.74
CA MET A 1 23.71 4.25 3.73
C MET A 1 22.93 5.54 3.79
N ASP A 2 21.70 5.54 3.27
CA ASP A 2 20.86 6.73 3.25
C ASP A 2 20.41 7.00 4.70
N VAL A 3 20.72 8.18 5.22
CA VAL A 3 20.40 8.55 6.61
C VAL A 3 18.94 8.96 6.63
N ALA A 4 18.09 8.15 7.25
CA ALA A 4 16.67 8.47 7.39
C ALA A 4 16.51 9.81 8.14
N PRO A 5 15.62 10.72 7.70
CA PRO A 5 15.43 12.01 8.35
C PRO A 5 15.01 11.84 9.81
N THR A 6 15.32 12.85 10.63
CA THR A 6 15.46 12.82 12.11
C THR A 6 14.25 12.28 12.91
N ASN A 7 13.10 12.00 12.28
CA ASN A 7 11.90 11.42 12.88
C ASN A 7 11.30 10.29 12.00
N THR A 8 12.09 9.29 11.62
CA THR A 8 11.64 8.18 10.77
C THR A 8 11.63 6.86 11.53
N ALA A 9 10.55 6.08 11.38
CA ALA A 9 10.52 4.67 11.76
C ALA A 9 10.89 3.79 10.56
N VAL A 10 11.75 2.80 10.76
CA VAL A 10 12.17 1.84 9.73
C VAL A 10 11.63 0.46 10.05
N LEU A 11 10.94 -0.15 9.09
CA LEU A 11 10.50 -1.54 9.12
C LEU A 11 11.34 -2.34 8.13
N VAL A 12 11.91 -3.46 8.58
CA VAL A 12 12.70 -4.38 7.75
C VAL A 12 11.95 -5.70 7.67
N LEU A 13 11.70 -6.16 6.45
CA LEU A 13 10.94 -7.37 6.16
C LEU A 13 11.67 -8.20 5.09
N PRO A 14 11.60 -9.54 5.12
CA PRO A 14 11.95 -10.36 3.95
C PRO A 14 11.10 -9.97 2.74
N LEU A 15 11.68 -9.99 1.54
CA LEU A 15 10.99 -9.66 0.29
C LEU A 15 9.66 -10.42 0.11
N VAL A 16 9.66 -11.71 0.43
CA VAL A 16 8.46 -12.57 0.35
C VAL A 16 7.34 -12.10 1.28
N GLU A 17 7.67 -11.59 2.47
CA GLU A 17 6.66 -11.08 3.42
C GLU A 17 6.16 -9.69 3.01
N ALA A 18 7.04 -8.85 2.45
CA ALA A 18 6.64 -7.57 1.88
C ALA A 18 5.65 -7.76 0.70
N GLU A 19 5.88 -8.76 -0.15
CA GLU A 19 4.99 -9.11 -1.27
C GLU A 19 3.64 -9.60 -0.77
N ARG A 20 3.61 -10.56 0.16
CA ARG A 20 2.38 -11.05 0.79
C ARG A 20 1.58 -9.91 1.42
N LEU A 21 2.24 -8.99 2.12
CA LEU A 21 1.59 -7.84 2.73
C LEU A 21 0.98 -6.91 1.67
N SER A 22 1.71 -6.66 0.57
CA SER A 22 1.21 -5.85 -0.55
C SER A 22 -0.02 -6.46 -1.22
N GLU A 23 -0.03 -7.78 -1.39
CA GLU A 23 -1.15 -8.55 -1.93
C GLU A 23 -2.37 -8.49 -0.99
N GLY A 24 -2.18 -8.79 0.30
CA GLY A 24 -3.26 -8.74 1.29
C GLY A 24 -3.88 -7.34 1.44
N MET A 25 -3.09 -6.28 1.33
CA MET A 25 -3.59 -4.91 1.28
C MET A 25 -4.46 -4.66 0.02
N ALA A 26 -4.08 -5.22 -1.13
CA ALA A 26 -4.86 -5.09 -2.36
C ALA A 26 -6.24 -5.76 -2.22
N ASP A 27 -6.27 -6.97 -1.67
CA ASP A 27 -7.49 -7.73 -1.44
C ASP A 27 -8.43 -7.01 -0.48
N LEU A 28 -7.88 -6.45 0.61
CA LEU A 28 -8.67 -5.66 1.57
C LEU A 28 -9.26 -4.41 0.94
N LEU A 29 -8.47 -3.66 0.15
CA LEU A 29 -8.95 -2.49 -0.57
C LEU A 29 -10.04 -2.84 -1.60
N CYS A 30 -9.89 -3.95 -2.31
CA CYS A 30 -10.90 -4.48 -3.24
C CYS A 30 -12.21 -4.79 -2.50
N TRP A 31 -12.12 -5.50 -1.37
CA TRP A 31 -13.28 -5.85 -0.57
C TRP A 31 -14.02 -4.62 -0.04
N VAL A 32 -13.27 -3.63 0.46
CA VAL A 32 -13.85 -2.34 0.90
C VAL A 32 -14.51 -1.59 -0.26
N GLY A 33 -13.90 -1.60 -1.45
CA GLY A 33 -14.50 -1.02 -2.64
C GLY A 33 -15.83 -1.67 -3.00
N GLY A 34 -15.90 -3.00 -2.97
CA GLY A 34 -17.12 -3.77 -3.21
C GLY A 34 -18.20 -3.49 -2.15
N PHE A 35 -17.82 -3.43 -0.87
CA PHE A 35 -18.73 -3.08 0.22
C PHE A 35 -19.35 -1.69 0.01
N ARG A 36 -18.53 -0.69 -0.32
CA ARG A 36 -19.02 0.69 -0.60
C ARG A 36 -19.99 0.73 -1.78
N ALA A 37 -19.70 -0.02 -2.84
CA ALA A 37 -20.59 -0.09 -4.01
C ALA A 37 -21.96 -0.73 -3.67
N ALA A 38 -21.99 -1.63 -2.68
CA ALA A 38 -23.21 -2.29 -2.23
C ALA A 38 -24.03 -1.49 -1.19
N CYS A 39 -23.45 -0.44 -0.58
CA CYS A 39 -24.10 0.40 0.44
C CYS A 39 -24.15 1.89 0.04
N PRO A 40 -24.87 2.27 -1.04
CA PRO A 40 -24.87 3.63 -1.57
C PRO A 40 -25.60 4.66 -0.68
N GLU A 41 -26.43 4.21 0.26
CA GLU A 41 -27.26 5.08 1.10
C GLU A 41 -26.51 5.65 2.33
N ASP A 42 -25.34 5.11 2.65
CA ASP A 42 -24.55 5.47 3.83
C ASP A 42 -23.18 6.03 3.40
N LEU A 43 -23.23 7.13 2.62
CA LEU A 43 -22.05 7.75 2.00
C LEU A 43 -21.00 8.21 3.02
N ASP A 44 -21.40 8.50 4.25
CA ASP A 44 -20.49 8.91 5.33
C ASP A 44 -19.81 7.72 6.03
N ARG A 45 -20.27 6.49 5.76
CA ARG A 45 -19.70 5.28 6.34
C ARG A 45 -18.54 4.77 5.49
N HIS A 46 -17.42 5.47 5.58
CA HIS A 46 -16.16 5.02 5.01
C HIS A 46 -15.36 4.23 6.06
N PRO A 47 -14.94 2.99 5.76
CA PRO A 47 -13.97 2.30 6.60
C PRO A 47 -12.75 3.19 6.78
N MET A 48 -12.35 3.40 8.02
CA MET A 48 -11.14 4.16 8.32
C MET A 48 -9.90 3.46 7.76
N GLY A 49 -8.88 4.23 7.38
CA GLY A 49 -7.59 3.68 6.99
C GLY A 49 -7.45 3.30 5.52
N VAL A 50 -8.44 3.57 4.66
CA VAL A 50 -8.42 3.18 3.24
C VAL A 50 -7.32 3.93 2.49
N GLU A 51 -7.25 5.26 2.62
CA GLU A 51 -6.23 6.07 1.95
C GLU A 51 -4.84 5.79 2.54
N GLU A 52 -4.73 5.65 3.86
CA GLU A 52 -3.48 5.30 4.53
C GLU A 52 -2.96 3.92 4.09
N THR A 53 -3.84 2.95 3.92
CA THR A 53 -3.49 1.61 3.42
C THR A 53 -3.06 1.67 1.96
N ARG A 54 -3.75 2.46 1.14
CA ARG A 54 -3.39 2.68 -0.26
C ARG A 54 -2.00 3.31 -0.38
N ASP A 55 -1.74 4.37 0.37
CA ASP A 55 -0.47 5.08 0.37
C ASP A 55 0.69 4.21 0.85
N LEU A 56 0.47 3.46 1.94
CA LEU A 56 1.45 2.51 2.44
C LEU A 56 1.73 1.40 1.41
N ARG A 57 0.70 0.87 0.74
CA ARG A 57 0.87 -0.15 -0.29
C ARG A 57 1.69 0.39 -1.47
N ILE A 58 1.46 1.63 -1.91
CA ILE A 58 2.24 2.29 -2.94
C ILE A 58 3.71 2.40 -2.52
N ALA A 59 3.97 2.86 -1.29
CA ALA A 59 5.33 2.94 -0.74
C ALA A 59 6.01 1.56 -0.67
N LEU A 60 5.26 0.54 -0.27
CA LEU A 60 5.74 -0.85 -0.18
C LEU A 60 6.08 -1.42 -1.56
N LYS A 61 5.25 -1.19 -2.59
CA LYS A 61 5.55 -1.60 -3.97
C LYS A 61 6.84 -0.95 -4.48
N ARG A 62 7.06 0.34 -4.19
CA ARG A 62 8.33 1.03 -4.53
C ARG A 62 9.51 0.41 -3.79
N ALA A 63 9.36 0.09 -2.51
CA ALA A 63 10.41 -0.54 -1.72
C ALA A 63 10.78 -1.94 -2.25
N ILE A 64 9.78 -2.75 -2.62
CA ILE A 64 9.97 -4.08 -3.23
C ILE A 64 10.70 -3.96 -4.57
N ALA A 65 10.25 -3.07 -5.45
CA ALA A 65 10.89 -2.86 -6.75
C ALA A 65 12.36 -2.45 -6.60
N ARG A 66 12.65 -1.45 -5.75
CA ARG A 66 14.02 -1.03 -5.43
C ARG A 66 14.87 -2.18 -4.88
N ALA A 67 14.31 -3.01 -3.99
CA ALA A 67 15.01 -4.16 -3.43
C ALA A 67 15.33 -5.25 -4.46
N ARG A 68 14.51 -5.38 -5.51
CA ARG A 68 14.73 -6.28 -6.66
C ARG A 68 15.69 -5.71 -7.70
N GLY A 69 16.04 -4.43 -7.61
CA GLY A 69 16.82 -3.71 -8.62
C GLY A 69 15.98 -3.19 -9.79
N ASP A 70 14.65 -3.27 -9.67
CA ASP A 70 13.71 -2.72 -10.64
C ASP A 70 13.47 -1.25 -10.31
N PHE A 71 13.71 -0.36 -11.27
CA PHE A 71 13.41 1.07 -11.16
C PHE A 71 12.18 1.39 -12.02
N PRO A 72 10.96 1.08 -11.56
CA PRO A 72 9.77 1.44 -12.32
C PRO A 72 9.69 2.97 -12.39
N PRO A 73 9.36 3.55 -13.56
CA PRO A 73 9.09 4.98 -13.65
C PRO A 73 7.94 5.34 -12.70
N GLU A 74 8.02 6.49 -12.05
CA GLU A 74 7.09 6.91 -10.97
C GLU A 74 5.61 6.97 -11.42
N GLU A 75 5.36 6.96 -12.72
CA GLU A 75 4.06 7.15 -13.37
C GLU A 75 3.29 5.84 -13.67
N GLU A 76 3.90 4.64 -13.55
CA GLU A 76 3.30 3.38 -14.05
C GLU A 76 2.83 2.39 -12.96
N MET A 77 2.61 2.81 -11.72
CA MET A 77 2.13 1.87 -10.69
C MET A 77 0.60 1.88 -10.57
N PRO A 78 -0.11 0.83 -11.04
CA PRO A 78 -1.54 0.71 -10.80
C PRO A 78 -1.84 0.51 -9.32
N PHE A 79 -2.98 1.08 -8.92
CA PHE A 79 -3.63 0.95 -7.62
C PHE A 79 -3.98 -0.51 -7.29
#